data_AF-A0A351G8Q3-F1
#
_entry.id   AF-A0A351G8Q3-F1
#
_cell.length_a   1.000
_cell.length_b   1.000
_cell.length_c   1.000
_cell.angle_alpha   90.00
_cell.angle_beta   90.00
_cell.angle_gamma   90.00
#
_symmetry.space_group_name_H-M   'P 1'
#
loop_
_entity.id
_entity.type
_entity.pdbx_description
1 polymer ?
#
loop_
_entity_poly.entity_id
_entity_poly.type
_entity_poly.pdbx_seq_one_letter_code
_entity_poly.pdbx_strand_id
1 'polypeptide(L)'
;MTAITRDGIEIETDIFVQFSISGPPHEIFVTEINHKIQTVEFDFSDVVTDLSSDVLDEEEQLAIKKIFPDLFQGNFQQIPLANLQQYALTRFNPQRIQTVFDNQPRDPQSGKKIDWRDLPLAIAMEEFRNTIVRYPFDELFIMQDSQASRRPGQIPQYPLAILRRDFSKRMQESGKVAFYYVRSKKNRPVEIGDHRSSLYFYPAVDLPSSHPLGRSGISVTAAGFGEISPTNEEVKIQTIQNLIARWKSEAFKTEVGFDEQAALIRSRAKTQVQQDTVYALAEFLQEKDQMKTAIILRIFQALEAATADSSNPELISMVNMLSNLRRWFS
;
A
#
# COMPACT_ATOMS: atom_id res chain seq x y z
N MET A 1 -9.77 -24.87 -3.24
CA MET A 1 -10.96 -24.11 -3.71
C MET A 1 -10.59 -23.40 -5.01
N THR A 2 -11.50 -23.36 -5.99
CA THR A 2 -11.22 -22.70 -7.28
C THR A 2 -11.96 -21.37 -7.48
N ALA A 3 -11.29 -20.44 -8.17
CA ALA A 3 -11.81 -19.14 -8.57
C ALA A 3 -11.24 -18.73 -9.93
N ILE A 4 -11.81 -17.70 -10.55
CA ILE A 4 -11.37 -17.17 -11.84
C ILE A 4 -10.95 -15.72 -11.65
N THR A 5 -9.76 -15.36 -12.12
CA THR A 5 -9.25 -13.98 -12.11
C THR A 5 -9.87 -13.14 -13.23
N ARG A 6 -9.60 -11.83 -13.25
CA ARG A 6 -10.17 -10.90 -14.25
C ARG A 6 -9.85 -11.30 -15.69
N ASP A 7 -8.67 -11.85 -15.92
CA ASP A 7 -8.14 -12.32 -17.20
C ASP A 7 -8.58 -13.75 -17.56
N GLY A 8 -9.47 -14.36 -16.77
CA GLY A 8 -10.04 -15.67 -17.06
C GLY A 8 -9.16 -16.84 -16.66
N ILE A 9 -8.12 -16.62 -15.85
CA ILE A 9 -7.25 -17.69 -15.36
C ILE A 9 -7.94 -18.37 -14.17
N GLU A 10 -8.14 -19.68 -14.28
CA GLU A 10 -8.61 -20.50 -13.17
C GLU A 10 -7.47 -20.75 -12.19
N ILE A 11 -7.73 -20.43 -10.93
CA ILE A 11 -6.78 -20.54 -9.83
C ILE A 11 -7.30 -21.49 -8.75
N GLU A 12 -6.36 -22.09 -8.03
CA GLU A 12 -6.60 -22.87 -6.82
C GLU A 12 -5.93 -22.21 -5.62
N THR A 13 -6.64 -22.23 -4.48
CA THR A 13 -6.13 -21.81 -3.18
C THR A 13 -6.84 -22.51 -2.03
N ASP A 14 -6.21 -22.49 -0.85
CA ASP A 14 -6.80 -22.92 0.41
C ASP A 14 -7.38 -21.73 1.16
N ILE A 15 -8.64 -21.81 1.57
CA ILE A 15 -9.30 -20.76 2.38
C ILE A 15 -9.53 -21.32 3.77
N PHE A 16 -9.20 -20.53 4.79
CA PHE A 16 -9.46 -20.87 6.18
C PHE A 16 -10.24 -19.75 6.86
N VAL A 17 -11.10 -20.15 7.80
CA VAL A 17 -11.85 -19.23 8.66
C VAL A 17 -11.83 -19.78 10.08
N GLN A 18 -11.37 -18.96 11.01
CA GLN A 18 -11.47 -19.20 12.44
C GLN A 18 -12.58 -18.32 13.00
N PHE A 19 -13.55 -18.94 13.65
CA PHE A 19 -14.74 -18.26 14.14
C PHE A 19 -15.16 -18.77 15.52
N SER A 20 -16.03 -18.00 16.18
CA SER A 20 -16.61 -18.34 17.47
C SER A 20 -18.10 -18.05 17.48
N ILE A 21 -18.84 -18.92 18.15
CA ILE A 21 -20.28 -18.76 18.42
C ILE A 21 -20.57 -18.29 19.85
N SER A 22 -19.56 -18.30 20.72
CA SER A 22 -19.71 -18.01 22.15
C SER A 22 -18.71 -16.99 22.69
N GLY A 23 -17.63 -16.72 21.95
CA GLY A 23 -16.63 -15.71 22.30
C GLY A 23 -17.17 -14.29 22.18
N PRO A 24 -16.34 -13.26 22.42
CA PRO A 24 -16.74 -11.88 22.17
C PRO A 24 -16.98 -11.63 20.67
N PRO A 25 -17.86 -10.67 20.32
CA PRO A 25 -17.98 -10.17 18.96
C PRO A 25 -16.70 -9.45 18.53
N HIS A 26 -16.54 -9.20 17.23
CA HIS A 26 -15.48 -8.31 16.75
C HIS A 26 -15.78 -6.89 17.22
N GLU A 27 -14.80 -6.21 17.81
CA GLU A 27 -15.00 -4.92 18.46
C GLU A 27 -14.45 -3.78 17.58
N ILE A 28 -15.30 -2.81 17.28
CA ILE A 28 -14.91 -1.58 16.58
C ILE A 28 -15.06 -0.36 17.50
N PHE A 29 -14.23 0.65 17.31
CA PHE A 29 -14.34 1.91 18.04
C PHE A 29 -15.00 2.94 17.14
N VAL A 30 -16.01 3.65 17.63
CA VAL A 30 -16.73 4.65 16.84
C VAL A 30 -16.80 5.98 17.57
N THR A 31 -16.71 7.07 16.81
CA THR A 31 -16.88 8.44 17.30
C THR A 31 -17.86 9.18 16.39
N GLU A 32 -18.48 10.24 16.91
CA GLU A 32 -19.29 11.16 16.12
C GLU A 32 -18.48 12.42 15.82
N ILE A 33 -18.30 12.73 14.53
CA ILE A 33 -17.65 13.94 14.05
C ILE A 33 -18.55 14.58 13.00
N ASN A 34 -18.96 15.83 13.23
CA ASN A 34 -19.85 16.58 12.33
C ASN A 34 -21.13 15.80 11.93
N HIS A 35 -21.77 15.15 12.90
CA HIS A 35 -22.98 14.32 12.71
C HIS A 35 -22.79 13.08 11.82
N LYS A 36 -21.55 12.70 11.53
CA LYS A 36 -21.20 11.43 10.89
C LYS A 36 -20.51 10.53 11.90
N ILE A 37 -20.82 9.24 11.82
CA ILE A 37 -20.12 8.23 12.62
C ILE A 37 -18.88 7.84 11.85
N GLN A 38 -17.75 7.81 12.55
CA GLN A 38 -16.47 7.39 12.01
C GLN A 38 -15.87 6.31 12.90
N THR A 39 -15.24 5.32 12.28
CA THR A 39 -14.48 4.28 12.95
C THR A 39 -13.10 4.82 13.32
N VAL A 40 -12.67 4.57 14.55
CA VAL A 40 -11.39 4.99 15.11
C VAL A 40 -10.45 3.79 15.12
N GLU A 41 -9.32 3.89 14.41
CA GLU A 41 -8.27 2.88 14.45
C GLU A 41 -7.11 3.36 15.33
N PHE A 42 -6.56 2.43 16.13
CA PHE A 42 -5.41 2.68 17.00
C PHE A 42 -4.21 1.87 16.52
N ASP A 43 -3.01 2.48 16.57
CA ASP A 43 -1.75 1.76 16.41
C ASP A 43 -1.37 0.98 17.68
N PHE A 44 -0.33 0.14 17.57
CA PHE A 44 0.33 -0.53 18.69
C PHE A 44 0.81 0.42 19.81
N SER A 45 1.02 1.70 19.48
CA SER A 45 1.37 2.76 20.43
C SER A 45 0.15 3.40 21.10
N ASP A 46 -1.06 2.86 20.91
CA ASP A 46 -2.34 3.39 21.42
C ASP A 46 -2.61 4.83 20.96
N VAL A 47 -2.20 5.17 19.73
CA VAL A 47 -2.44 6.47 19.09
C VAL A 47 -3.46 6.29 17.99
N VAL A 48 -4.43 7.21 17.89
CA VAL A 48 -5.38 7.24 16.77
C VAL A 48 -4.63 7.48 15.47
N THR A 49 -4.66 6.51 14.57
CA THR A 49 -3.98 6.58 13.26
C THR A 49 -4.90 6.96 12.14
N ASP A 50 -6.17 6.57 12.23
CA ASP A 50 -7.13 6.76 11.15
C ASP A 50 -8.54 7.01 11.69
N LEU A 51 -9.31 7.77 10.91
CA LEU A 51 -10.71 8.11 11.13
C LEU A 51 -11.44 7.88 9.81
N SER A 52 -12.01 6.69 9.66
CA SER A 52 -12.67 6.28 8.41
C SER A 52 -14.19 6.24 8.56
N SER A 53 -14.90 6.79 7.56
CA SER A 53 -16.36 6.66 7.44
C SER A 53 -16.78 5.44 6.63
N ASP A 54 -15.85 4.80 5.92
CA ASP A 54 -16.18 3.87 4.83
C ASP A 54 -16.41 2.44 5.30
N VAL A 55 -16.19 2.19 6.59
CA VAL A 55 -16.33 0.87 7.20
C VAL A 55 -17.78 0.55 7.56
N LEU A 56 -18.63 1.56 7.76
CA LEU A 56 -20.02 1.39 8.22
C LEU A 56 -21.00 1.75 7.12
N ASP A 57 -21.94 0.85 6.83
CA ASP A 57 -23.01 1.12 5.88
C ASP A 57 -24.02 2.16 6.42
N GLU A 58 -24.89 2.69 5.56
CA GLU A 58 -25.86 3.72 5.98
C GLU A 58 -26.86 3.18 7.02
N GLU A 59 -27.22 1.90 6.95
CA GLU A 59 -28.16 1.27 7.88
C GLU A 59 -27.55 1.12 9.28
N GLU A 60 -26.29 0.70 9.35
CA GLU A 60 -25.48 0.58 10.56
C GLU A 60 -25.26 1.96 11.20
N GLN A 61 -24.92 2.98 10.41
CA GLN A 61 -24.80 4.35 10.91
C GLN A 61 -26.12 4.84 11.52
N LEU A 62 -27.25 4.56 10.87
CA LEU A 62 -28.57 4.91 11.41
C LEU A 62 -28.89 4.12 12.68
N ALA A 63 -28.54 2.84 12.75
CA ALA A 63 -28.74 2.01 13.93
C ALA A 63 -27.94 2.52 15.12
N ILE A 64 -26.66 2.84 14.93
CA ILE A 64 -25.78 3.41 15.96
C ILE A 64 -26.32 4.76 16.45
N LYS A 65 -26.76 5.65 15.54
CA LYS A 65 -27.34 6.95 15.90
C LYS A 65 -28.56 6.83 16.80
N LYS A 66 -29.38 5.79 16.63
CA LYS A 66 -30.55 5.54 17.50
C LYS A 66 -30.16 5.14 18.93
N ILE A 67 -28.98 4.57 19.12
CA ILE A 67 -28.46 4.07 20.41
C ILE A 67 -27.77 5.19 21.21
N PHE A 68 -27.26 6.23 20.53
CA PHE A 68 -26.55 7.35 21.16
C PHE A 68 -27.31 8.04 22.30
N PRO A 69 -28.61 8.38 22.16
CA PRO A 69 -29.38 8.97 23.26
C PRO A 69 -29.35 8.12 24.53
N ASP A 70 -29.47 6.80 24.42
CA ASP A 70 -29.46 5.87 25.55
C ASP A 70 -28.07 5.75 26.20
N LEU A 71 -27.00 5.85 25.40
CA LEU A 71 -25.62 5.88 25.89
C LEU A 71 -25.33 7.14 26.73
N PHE A 72 -25.89 8.29 26.33
CA PHE A 72 -25.65 9.58 27.01
C PHE A 72 -26.58 9.86 28.19
N GLN A 73 -27.75 9.21 28.25
CA GLN A 73 -28.73 9.40 29.33
C GLN A 73 -28.42 8.63 30.63
N GLY A 74 -27.31 7.91 30.70
CA GLY A 74 -26.75 7.43 31.98
C GLY A 74 -26.90 5.94 32.28
N ASN A 75 -27.33 5.12 31.33
CA ASN A 75 -27.41 3.67 31.51
C ASN A 75 -26.05 2.95 31.45
N PHE A 76 -25.00 3.67 31.07
CA PHE A 76 -23.69 3.10 30.80
C PHE A 76 -22.58 3.87 31.52
N GLN A 77 -21.79 3.18 32.33
CA GLN A 77 -20.62 3.76 32.99
C GLN A 77 -19.38 3.67 32.10
N GLN A 78 -18.55 4.71 32.15
CA GLN A 78 -17.29 4.75 31.44
C GLN A 78 -16.36 3.63 31.93
N ILE A 79 -15.75 2.91 31.00
CA ILE A 79 -14.86 1.79 31.34
C ILE A 79 -13.42 2.31 31.39
N PRO A 80 -12.67 2.07 32.49
CA PRO A 80 -11.23 2.35 32.53
C PRO A 80 -10.48 1.54 31.48
N LEU A 81 -9.48 2.17 30.83
CA LEU A 81 -8.71 1.57 29.74
C LEU A 81 -8.11 0.20 30.09
N ALA A 82 -7.58 0.06 31.31
CA ALA A 82 -6.95 -1.18 31.80
C ALA A 82 -7.92 -2.39 31.83
N ASN A 83 -9.23 -2.14 31.85
CA ASN A 83 -10.24 -3.20 31.98
C ASN A 83 -10.88 -3.60 30.64
N LEU A 84 -10.55 -2.94 29.52
CA LEU A 84 -11.16 -3.26 28.22
C LEU A 84 -10.83 -4.70 27.77
N GLN A 85 -9.57 -5.11 27.89
CA GLN A 85 -9.17 -6.49 27.55
C GLN A 85 -9.81 -7.53 28.48
N GLN A 86 -9.92 -7.25 29.78
CA GLN A 86 -10.60 -8.14 30.73
C GLN A 86 -12.11 -8.23 30.46
N TYR A 87 -12.76 -7.13 30.05
CA TYR A 87 -14.16 -7.11 29.64
C TYR A 87 -14.40 -7.96 28.38
N ALA A 88 -13.48 -7.91 27.40
CA ALA A 88 -13.58 -8.70 26.18
C ALA A 88 -13.37 -10.20 26.41
N LEU A 89 -12.40 -10.57 27.26
CA LEU A 89 -12.00 -11.97 27.49
C LEU A 89 -12.97 -12.79 28.37
N THR A 90 -13.85 -12.15 29.15
CA THR A 90 -14.69 -12.84 30.14
C THR A 90 -16.11 -13.16 29.69
N ARG A 91 -16.53 -12.74 28.48
CA ARG A 91 -17.92 -12.93 28.04
C ARG A 91 -18.11 -14.19 27.22
N PHE A 92 -18.29 -15.31 27.92
CA PHE A 92 -19.11 -16.39 27.35
C PHE A 92 -20.55 -15.87 27.22
N ASN A 93 -21.06 -15.74 25.99
CA ASN A 93 -22.41 -15.26 25.75
C ASN A 93 -23.34 -16.42 25.35
N PRO A 94 -24.17 -16.97 26.27
CA PRO A 94 -25.06 -18.09 25.96
C PRO A 94 -26.17 -17.72 24.98
N GLN A 95 -26.57 -16.44 24.91
CA GLN A 95 -27.61 -16.00 23.98
C GLN A 95 -27.15 -16.14 22.53
N ARG A 96 -25.86 -15.94 22.25
CA ARG A 96 -25.32 -16.12 20.89
C ARG A 96 -25.40 -17.56 20.41
N ILE A 97 -25.17 -18.51 21.31
CA ILE A 97 -25.31 -19.94 20.99
C ILE A 97 -26.76 -20.21 20.58
N GLN A 98 -27.74 -19.68 21.32
CA GLN A 98 -29.16 -19.81 20.97
C GLN A 98 -29.46 -19.16 19.61
N THR A 99 -28.98 -17.94 19.36
CA THR A 99 -29.16 -17.24 18.08
C THR A 99 -28.68 -18.07 16.88
N VAL A 100 -27.55 -18.77 17.01
CA VAL A 100 -27.01 -19.64 15.94
C VAL A 100 -27.96 -20.80 15.62
N PHE A 101 -28.59 -21.39 16.64
CA PHE A 101 -29.52 -22.50 16.46
C PHE A 101 -30.90 -22.05 15.96
N ASP A 102 -31.36 -20.89 16.42
CA ASP A 102 -32.66 -20.33 16.04
C ASP A 102 -32.63 -19.77 14.61
N ASN A 103 -31.56 -19.05 14.27
CA ASN A 103 -31.34 -18.49 12.94
C ASN A 103 -30.62 -19.52 12.06
N GLN A 104 -31.33 -20.58 11.65
CA GLN A 104 -30.80 -21.57 10.70
C GLN A 104 -30.22 -20.88 9.46
N PRO A 105 -28.89 -20.94 9.26
CA PRO A 105 -28.24 -20.17 8.22
C PRO A 105 -28.55 -20.75 6.83
N ARG A 106 -28.49 -19.87 5.83
CA ARG A 106 -28.70 -20.24 4.43
C ARG A 106 -27.43 -20.01 3.65
N ASP A 107 -27.14 -20.93 2.76
CA ASP A 107 -26.08 -20.82 1.77
C ASP A 107 -26.35 -19.59 0.90
N PRO A 108 -25.39 -18.65 0.78
CA PRO A 108 -25.57 -17.46 -0.01
C PRO A 108 -25.71 -17.76 -1.52
N GLN A 109 -25.13 -18.86 -2.03
CA GLN A 109 -25.23 -19.24 -3.45
C GLN A 109 -26.53 -19.97 -3.77
N SER A 110 -26.92 -20.95 -2.96
CA SER A 110 -28.07 -21.82 -3.26
C SER A 110 -29.36 -21.42 -2.54
N GLY A 111 -29.28 -20.54 -1.54
CA GLY A 111 -30.42 -20.16 -0.67
C GLY A 111 -30.94 -21.29 0.23
N LYS A 112 -30.32 -22.48 0.16
CA LYS A 112 -30.68 -23.66 0.95
C LYS A 112 -30.17 -23.53 2.37
N LYS A 113 -30.86 -24.17 3.30
CA LYS A 113 -30.39 -24.25 4.69
C LYS A 113 -29.08 -25.04 4.75
N ILE A 114 -28.11 -24.53 5.49
CA ILE A 114 -26.82 -25.18 5.72
C ILE A 114 -26.53 -25.27 7.21
N ASP A 115 -25.56 -26.10 7.57
CA ASP A 115 -25.02 -26.11 8.92
C ASP A 115 -24.32 -24.78 9.21
N TRP A 116 -24.49 -24.26 10.42
CA TRP A 116 -23.81 -23.04 10.85
C TRP A 116 -22.30 -23.17 10.86
N ARG A 117 -21.77 -24.40 10.94
CA ARG A 117 -20.34 -24.69 10.84
C ARG A 117 -19.78 -24.41 9.45
N ASP A 118 -20.59 -24.58 8.42
CA ASP A 118 -20.17 -24.44 7.02
C ASP A 118 -20.39 -23.00 6.51
N LEU A 119 -21.29 -22.23 7.15
CA LEU A 119 -21.63 -20.87 6.75
C LEU A 119 -20.40 -19.93 6.65
N PRO A 120 -19.48 -19.86 7.62
CA PRO A 120 -18.31 -18.98 7.55
C PRO A 120 -17.43 -19.28 6.34
N LEU A 121 -17.22 -20.57 6.04
CA LEU A 121 -16.41 -20.97 4.89
C LEU A 121 -17.12 -20.64 3.57
N ALA A 122 -18.43 -20.89 3.47
CA ALA A 122 -19.20 -20.59 2.27
C ALA A 122 -19.15 -19.08 1.92
N ILE A 123 -19.30 -18.22 2.93
CA ILE A 123 -19.20 -16.76 2.76
C ILE A 123 -17.78 -16.35 2.40
N ALA A 124 -16.77 -16.90 3.07
CA ALA A 124 -15.37 -16.63 2.76
C ALA A 124 -15.00 -17.00 1.32
N MET A 125 -15.52 -18.14 0.82
CA MET A 125 -15.31 -18.54 -0.58
C MET A 125 -15.96 -17.56 -1.57
N GLU A 126 -17.15 -17.06 -1.27
CA GLU A 126 -17.83 -16.09 -2.12
C GLU A 126 -17.14 -14.72 -2.11
N GLU A 127 -16.78 -14.22 -0.93
CA GLU A 127 -16.00 -12.98 -0.77
C GLU A 127 -14.66 -13.06 -1.49
N PHE A 128 -13.99 -14.21 -1.43
CA PHE A 128 -12.74 -14.43 -2.17
C PHE A 128 -12.96 -14.37 -3.69
N ARG A 129 -13.98 -15.06 -4.21
CA ARG A 129 -14.34 -15.01 -5.64
C ARG A 129 -14.64 -13.57 -6.10
N ASN A 130 -15.44 -12.86 -5.33
CA ASN A 130 -15.84 -11.48 -5.61
C ASN A 130 -14.65 -10.51 -5.58
N THR A 131 -13.65 -10.81 -4.76
CA THR A 131 -12.41 -10.06 -4.66
C THR A 131 -11.51 -10.35 -5.86
N ILE A 132 -11.20 -11.62 -6.12
CA ILE A 132 -10.19 -12.02 -7.12
C ILE A 132 -10.62 -11.71 -8.56
N VAL A 133 -11.91 -11.78 -8.88
CA VAL A 133 -12.44 -11.42 -10.22
C VAL A 133 -12.05 -10.01 -10.66
N ARG A 134 -11.69 -9.12 -9.72
CA ARG A 134 -11.32 -7.74 -10.02
C ARG A 134 -9.85 -7.57 -10.42
N TYR A 135 -9.01 -8.58 -10.17
CA TYR A 135 -7.57 -8.50 -10.37
C TYR A 135 -7.11 -9.45 -11.49
N PRO A 136 -6.28 -8.99 -12.44
CA PRO A 136 -5.51 -9.87 -13.32
C PRO A 136 -4.52 -10.71 -12.51
N PHE A 137 -4.26 -11.95 -12.91
CA PHE A 137 -3.41 -12.85 -12.13
C PHE A 137 -1.99 -12.30 -11.95
N ASP A 138 -1.38 -11.81 -13.03
CA ASP A 138 0.00 -11.31 -13.01
C ASP A 138 0.18 -10.13 -12.05
N GLU A 139 -0.82 -9.26 -11.92
CA GLU A 139 -0.77 -8.08 -11.07
C GLU A 139 -0.74 -8.42 -9.58
N LEU A 140 -1.18 -9.62 -9.18
CA LEU A 140 -1.13 -10.05 -7.79
C LEU A 140 0.30 -10.18 -7.25
N PHE A 141 1.26 -10.45 -8.14
CA PHE A 141 2.66 -10.75 -7.80
C PHE A 141 3.64 -9.63 -8.15
N ILE A 142 3.15 -8.59 -8.83
CA ILE A 142 3.98 -7.44 -9.20
C ILE A 142 3.93 -6.41 -8.08
N MET A 143 5.09 -5.92 -7.65
CA MET A 143 5.15 -4.81 -6.71
C MET A 143 4.46 -3.61 -7.35
N GLN A 144 3.38 -3.12 -6.73
CA GLN A 144 2.81 -1.86 -7.14
C GLN A 144 3.76 -0.76 -6.70
N ASP A 145 4.43 -0.16 -7.68
CA ASP A 145 5.24 1.01 -7.51
C ASP A 145 4.29 2.19 -7.26
N SER A 146 3.74 2.30 -6.05
CA SER A 146 2.84 3.39 -5.68
C SER A 146 3.65 4.67 -5.53
N GLN A 147 4.08 5.23 -6.66
CA GLN A 147 4.71 6.55 -6.80
C GLN A 147 3.81 7.66 -6.19
N ALA A 148 2.50 7.41 -6.07
CA ALA A 148 1.52 8.35 -5.52
C ALA A 148 1.47 8.42 -3.98
N SER A 149 2.21 7.58 -3.24
CA SER A 149 2.14 7.57 -1.77
C SER A 149 3.49 7.28 -1.11
N ARG A 150 4.59 7.80 -1.67
CA ARG A 150 5.91 7.73 -1.02
C ARG A 150 5.95 8.63 0.22
N ARG A 151 5.43 8.13 1.35
CA ARG A 151 5.93 8.58 2.66
C ARG A 151 7.31 7.95 2.85
N PRO A 152 8.35 8.72 3.22
CA PRO A 152 9.68 8.16 3.47
C PRO A 152 9.58 7.09 4.58
N GLY A 153 9.93 5.84 4.24
CA GLY A 153 9.92 4.70 5.17
C GLY A 153 8.88 3.60 4.92
N GLN A 154 7.98 3.73 3.95
CA GLN A 154 7.05 2.62 3.61
C GLN A 154 7.73 1.55 2.75
N ILE A 155 7.72 0.31 3.24
CA ILE A 155 8.20 -0.88 2.52
C ILE A 155 7.19 -1.19 1.39
N PRO A 156 7.63 -1.35 0.13
CA PRO A 156 6.73 -1.72 -0.96
C PRO A 156 6.05 -3.05 -0.65
N GLN A 157 4.71 -3.08 -0.77
CA GLN A 157 3.91 -4.27 -0.47
C GLN A 157 3.37 -4.89 -1.75
N TYR A 158 3.37 -6.22 -1.80
CA TYR A 158 2.73 -6.96 -2.87
C TYR A 158 1.20 -6.83 -2.76
N PRO A 159 0.48 -6.64 -3.88
CA PRO A 159 -0.98 -6.57 -3.88
C PRO A 159 -1.64 -7.76 -3.18
N LEU A 160 -1.07 -8.97 -3.33
CA LEU A 160 -1.56 -10.16 -2.63
C LEU A 160 -1.55 -10.01 -1.10
N ALA A 161 -0.52 -9.36 -0.52
CA ALA A 161 -0.44 -9.15 0.92
C ALA A 161 -1.51 -8.16 1.41
N ILE A 162 -1.74 -7.09 0.64
CA ILE A 162 -2.81 -6.12 0.89
C ILE A 162 -4.17 -6.82 0.80
N LEU A 163 -4.40 -7.61 -0.25
CA LEU A 163 -5.62 -8.37 -0.46
C LEU A 163 -5.92 -9.36 0.66
N ARG A 164 -4.90 -10.08 1.17
CA ARG A 164 -5.06 -10.98 2.32
C ARG A 164 -5.51 -10.22 3.56
N ARG A 165 -4.90 -9.07 3.84
CA ARG A 165 -5.26 -8.23 4.99
C ARG A 165 -6.69 -7.70 4.84
N ASP A 166 -7.02 -7.16 3.68
CA ASP A 166 -8.34 -6.57 3.42
C ASP A 166 -9.43 -7.64 3.42
N PHE A 167 -9.15 -8.84 2.90
CA PHE A 167 -10.04 -10.00 3.00
C PHE A 167 -10.30 -10.40 4.45
N SER A 168 -9.25 -10.51 5.26
CA SER A 168 -9.40 -10.83 6.69
C SER A 168 -10.25 -9.78 7.41
N LYS A 169 -10.03 -8.50 7.12
CA LYS A 169 -10.79 -7.38 7.70
C LYS A 169 -12.28 -7.46 7.31
N ARG A 170 -12.59 -7.59 6.01
CA ARG A 170 -13.98 -7.76 5.54
C ARG A 170 -14.68 -8.96 6.16
N MET A 171 -13.98 -10.08 6.31
CA MET A 171 -14.54 -11.27 6.96
C MET A 171 -14.83 -11.07 8.45
N GLN A 172 -13.98 -10.32 9.16
CA GLN A 172 -14.23 -9.93 10.55
C GLN A 172 -15.45 -9.01 10.68
N GLU A 173 -15.55 -8.01 9.78
CA GLU A 173 -16.66 -7.06 9.71
C GLU A 173 -17.99 -7.73 9.33
N SER A 174 -17.95 -8.74 8.46
CA SER A 174 -19.14 -9.53 8.08
C SER A 174 -19.72 -10.34 9.25
N GLY A 175 -18.91 -10.61 10.28
CA GLY A 175 -19.29 -11.35 11.47
C GLY A 175 -20.18 -10.54 12.44
N LYS A 176 -20.38 -11.08 13.65
CA LYS A 176 -21.01 -10.33 14.73
C LYS A 176 -20.05 -9.26 15.22
N VAL A 177 -20.45 -7.99 15.02
CA VAL A 177 -19.71 -6.81 15.44
C VAL A 177 -20.39 -6.17 16.65
N ALA A 178 -19.58 -5.68 17.58
CA ALA A 178 -20.00 -4.76 18.63
C ALA A 178 -19.14 -3.49 18.53
N PHE A 179 -19.70 -2.37 18.96
CA PHE A 179 -18.99 -1.10 18.93
C PHE A 179 -18.83 -0.50 20.33
N TYR A 180 -17.71 0.17 20.52
CA TYR A 180 -17.45 1.07 21.65
C TYR A 180 -17.59 2.50 21.16
N TYR A 181 -18.47 3.27 21.79
CA TYR A 181 -18.49 4.70 21.56
C TYR A 181 -17.31 5.35 22.29
N VAL A 182 -16.58 6.20 21.57
CA VAL A 182 -15.36 6.87 22.02
C VAL A 182 -15.54 8.38 21.92
N ARG A 183 -15.15 9.09 22.98
CA ARG A 183 -15.20 10.56 23.03
C ARG A 183 -13.94 11.12 23.67
N SER A 184 -13.46 12.27 23.19
CA SER A 184 -12.32 12.94 23.83
C SER A 184 -12.65 13.39 25.25
N LYS A 185 -11.73 13.18 26.20
CA LYS A 185 -11.84 13.71 27.57
C LYS A 185 -11.86 15.23 27.61
N LYS A 186 -11.22 15.86 26.62
CA LYS A 186 -11.12 17.32 26.47
C LYS A 186 -12.38 17.94 25.85
N ASN A 187 -13.44 17.15 25.66
CA ASN A 187 -14.69 17.58 25.05
C ASN A 187 -14.54 18.18 23.63
N ARG A 188 -13.51 17.75 22.91
CA ARG A 188 -13.27 18.05 21.50
C ARG A 188 -13.56 16.82 20.62
N PRO A 189 -13.76 16.98 19.30
CA PRO A 189 -13.75 15.85 18.38
C PRO A 189 -12.47 15.02 18.54
N VAL A 190 -12.58 13.71 18.33
CA VAL A 190 -11.40 12.83 18.32
C VAL A 190 -10.57 13.18 17.08
N GLU A 191 -9.27 13.36 17.26
CA GLU A 191 -8.35 13.72 16.18
C GLU A 191 -7.27 12.64 16.00
N ILE A 192 -6.74 12.54 14.78
CA ILE A 192 -5.56 11.71 14.49
C ILE A 192 -4.40 12.22 15.35
N GLY A 193 -3.70 11.30 16.03
CA GLY A 193 -2.67 11.62 17.00
C GLY A 193 -3.15 11.66 18.46
N ASP A 194 -4.45 11.58 18.73
CA ASP A 194 -4.94 11.44 20.10
C ASP A 194 -4.51 10.10 20.70
N HIS A 195 -4.00 10.13 21.93
CA HIS A 195 -3.70 8.90 22.66
C HIS A 195 -4.97 8.29 23.25
N ARG A 196 -5.06 6.97 23.25
CA ARG A 196 -6.16 6.20 23.84
C ARG A 196 -6.45 6.57 25.29
N SER A 197 -5.43 6.89 26.08
CA SER A 197 -5.54 7.35 27.47
C SER A 197 -6.27 8.70 27.63
N SER A 198 -6.33 9.50 26.56
CA SER A 198 -7.01 10.79 26.51
C SER A 198 -8.49 10.69 26.11
N LEU A 199 -9.00 9.47 25.93
CA LEU A 199 -10.36 9.19 25.47
C LEU A 199 -11.20 8.51 26.55
N TYR A 200 -12.51 8.73 26.53
CA TYR A 200 -13.51 8.00 27.30
C TYR A 200 -14.11 6.89 26.41
N PHE A 201 -14.23 5.69 26.99
CA PHE A 201 -14.84 4.52 26.36
C PHE A 201 -16.15 4.20 27.05
N TYR A 202 -17.21 4.08 26.26
CA TYR A 202 -18.49 3.56 26.72
C TYR A 202 -18.53 2.03 26.52
N PRO A 203 -19.35 1.29 27.27
CA PRO A 203 -19.47 -0.16 27.15
C PRO A 203 -19.84 -0.61 25.74
N ALA A 204 -19.36 -1.79 25.37
CA ALA A 204 -19.67 -2.42 24.08
C ALA A 204 -21.18 -2.61 23.91
N VAL A 205 -21.70 -2.17 22.76
CA VAL A 205 -23.05 -2.45 22.32
C VAL A 205 -23.01 -3.27 21.04
N ASP A 206 -23.82 -4.33 21.01
CA ASP A 206 -23.95 -5.17 19.83
C ASP A 206 -24.55 -4.39 18.68
N LEU A 207 -23.87 -4.40 17.53
CA LEU A 207 -24.41 -3.83 16.31
C LEU A 207 -25.44 -4.81 15.73
N PRO A 208 -26.63 -4.34 15.30
CA PRO A 208 -27.52 -5.13 14.47
C PRO A 208 -26.88 -5.27 13.09
N SER A 209 -26.36 -6.47 12.79
CA SER A 209 -25.69 -6.74 11.53
C SER A 209 -26.72 -7.16 10.47
N SER A 210 -26.61 -6.60 9.27
CA SER A 210 -27.33 -7.03 8.07
C SER A 210 -26.74 -8.32 7.48
N HIS A 211 -25.45 -8.58 7.76
CA HIS A 211 -24.70 -9.72 7.22
C HIS A 211 -25.15 -11.08 7.78
N PRO A 212 -25.13 -12.15 6.97
CA PRO A 212 -25.60 -13.47 7.40
C PRO A 212 -24.84 -14.04 8.62
N LEU A 213 -23.54 -13.82 8.74
CA LEU A 213 -22.74 -14.28 9.90
C LEU A 213 -23.13 -13.54 11.17
N GLY A 214 -23.20 -12.21 11.11
CA GLY A 214 -23.63 -11.38 12.23
C GLY A 214 -25.06 -11.68 12.68
N ARG A 215 -25.99 -11.89 11.75
CA ARG A 215 -27.39 -12.30 12.05
C ARG A 215 -27.46 -13.66 12.71
N SER A 216 -26.61 -14.59 12.29
CA SER A 216 -26.52 -15.92 12.89
C SER A 216 -25.78 -15.90 14.23
N GLY A 217 -25.24 -14.75 14.66
CA GLY A 217 -24.51 -14.65 15.93
C GLY A 217 -23.09 -15.25 15.87
N ILE A 218 -22.51 -15.42 14.69
CA ILE A 218 -21.16 -15.94 14.48
C ILE A 218 -20.17 -14.78 14.41
N SER A 219 -19.09 -14.81 15.20
CA SER A 219 -18.00 -13.82 15.11
C SER A 219 -16.79 -14.47 14.46
N VAL A 220 -16.16 -13.76 13.53
CA VAL A 220 -14.96 -14.23 12.85
C VAL A 220 -13.75 -13.66 13.60
N THR A 221 -12.86 -14.55 14.04
CA THR A 221 -11.61 -14.18 14.72
C THR A 221 -10.51 -13.92 13.71
N ALA A 222 -10.37 -14.81 12.73
CA ALA A 222 -9.38 -14.68 11.67
C ALA A 222 -9.92 -15.35 10.40
N ALA A 223 -9.54 -14.82 9.24
CA ALA A 223 -9.81 -15.45 7.96
C ALA A 223 -8.64 -15.16 7.02
N GLY A 224 -8.41 -16.07 6.09
CA GLY A 224 -7.35 -15.88 5.12
C GLY A 224 -7.40 -16.91 4.02
N PHE A 225 -6.52 -16.73 3.05
CA PHE A 225 -6.30 -17.68 1.97
C PHE A 225 -4.81 -17.90 1.76
N GLY A 226 -4.49 -19.11 1.33
CA GLY A 226 -3.14 -19.61 1.13
C GLY A 226 -2.50 -19.06 -0.14
N GLU A 227 -1.53 -19.79 -0.66
CA GLU A 227 -0.93 -19.47 -1.95
C GLU A 227 -1.96 -19.67 -3.07
N ILE A 228 -1.80 -18.89 -4.13
CA ILE A 228 -2.66 -18.94 -5.30
C ILE A 228 -1.83 -19.50 -6.45
N SER A 229 -2.31 -20.56 -7.07
CA SER A 229 -1.66 -21.18 -8.24
C SER A 229 -2.66 -21.41 -9.37
N PRO A 230 -2.30 -21.20 -10.65
CA PRO A 230 -3.16 -21.57 -11.76
C PRO A 230 -3.40 -23.09 -11.76
N THR A 231 -4.62 -23.52 -12.04
CA THR A 231 -4.98 -24.94 -12.09
C THR A 231 -4.34 -25.65 -13.28
N ASN A 232 -4.14 -24.94 -14.39
CA ASN A 232 -3.51 -25.48 -15.60
C ASN A 232 -1.99 -25.24 -15.58
N GLU A 233 -1.22 -26.33 -15.69
CA GLU A 233 0.25 -26.29 -15.73
C GLU A 233 0.81 -25.51 -16.94
N GLU A 234 0.14 -25.51 -18.10
CA GLU A 234 0.59 -24.74 -19.26
C GLU A 234 0.47 -23.23 -19.01
N VAL A 235 -0.65 -22.81 -18.40
CA VAL A 235 -0.87 -21.42 -17.99
C VAL A 235 0.17 -21.01 -16.94
N LYS A 236 0.47 -21.89 -15.99
CA LYS A 236 1.50 -21.63 -14.97
C LYS A 236 2.88 -21.38 -15.58
N ILE A 237 3.30 -22.19 -16.55
CA ILE A 237 4.58 -21.98 -17.26
C ILE A 237 4.55 -20.65 -18.03
N GLN A 238 3.47 -20.37 -18.75
CA GLN A 238 3.32 -19.13 -19.52
C GLN A 238 3.35 -17.89 -18.61
N THR A 239 2.65 -17.94 -17.48
CA THR A 239 2.65 -16.86 -16.48
C THR A 239 4.04 -16.63 -15.89
N ILE A 240 4.77 -17.70 -15.54
CA ILE A 240 6.15 -17.57 -15.06
C ILE A 240 7.04 -16.91 -16.12
N GLN A 241 6.90 -17.31 -17.40
CA GLN A 241 7.64 -16.69 -18.49
C GLN A 241 7.30 -15.20 -18.67
N ASN A 242 6.01 -14.84 -18.57
CA ASN A 242 5.56 -13.46 -18.64
C ASN A 242 6.10 -12.60 -17.48
N LEU A 243 6.09 -13.14 -16.25
CA LEU A 243 6.65 -12.48 -15.07
C LEU A 243 8.17 -12.27 -15.23
N ILE A 244 8.90 -13.29 -15.67
CA ILE A 244 10.34 -13.17 -15.95
C ILE A 244 10.61 -12.13 -17.03
N ALA A 245 9.82 -12.11 -18.11
CA ALA A 245 9.96 -11.14 -19.19
C ALA A 245 9.73 -9.70 -18.71
N ARG A 246 8.71 -9.49 -17.85
CA ARG A 246 8.45 -8.19 -17.21
C ARG A 246 9.60 -7.77 -16.29
N TRP A 247 10.08 -8.65 -15.41
CA TRP A 247 11.21 -8.34 -14.54
C TRP A 247 12.49 -8.02 -15.32
N LYS A 248 12.77 -8.76 -16.41
CA LYS A 248 13.88 -8.42 -17.31
C LYS A 248 13.70 -7.05 -17.95
N SER A 249 12.48 -6.71 -18.37
CA SER A 249 12.18 -5.40 -18.93
C SER A 249 12.35 -4.27 -17.91
N GLU A 250 11.91 -4.48 -16.66
CA GLU A 250 12.09 -3.51 -15.57
C GLU A 250 13.56 -3.34 -15.20
N ALA A 251 14.30 -4.44 -15.03
CA ALA A 251 15.74 -4.42 -14.78
C ALA A 251 16.48 -3.66 -15.89
N PHE A 252 16.13 -3.92 -17.15
CA PHE A 252 16.70 -3.21 -18.30
C PHE A 252 16.36 -1.72 -18.28
N LYS A 253 15.12 -1.32 -17.96
CA LYS A 253 14.76 0.10 -17.81
C LYS A 253 15.55 0.79 -16.71
N THR A 254 15.75 0.10 -15.59
CA THR A 254 16.54 0.61 -14.47
C THR A 254 18.01 0.77 -14.85
N GLU A 255 18.58 -0.22 -15.54
CA GLU A 255 19.95 -0.19 -16.06
C GLU A 255 20.16 0.96 -17.05
N VAL A 256 19.28 1.11 -18.04
CA VAL A 256 19.29 2.24 -18.98
C VAL A 256 19.18 3.58 -18.25
N GLY A 257 18.35 3.67 -17.22
CA GLY A 257 18.24 4.88 -16.40
C GLY A 257 19.54 5.23 -15.67
N PHE A 258 20.27 4.22 -15.16
CA PHE A 258 21.57 4.44 -14.55
C PHE A 258 22.66 4.79 -15.57
N ASP A 259 22.63 4.18 -16.75
CA ASP A 259 23.55 4.48 -17.83
C ASP A 259 23.35 5.90 -18.37
N GLU A 260 22.11 6.36 -18.48
CA GLU A 260 21.79 7.74 -18.87
C GLU A 260 22.31 8.73 -17.81
N GLN A 261 22.10 8.45 -16.52
CA GLN A 261 22.64 9.28 -15.44
C GLN A 261 24.19 9.29 -15.44
N ALA A 262 24.82 8.13 -15.65
CA ALA A 262 26.27 8.03 -15.76
C ALA A 262 26.81 8.78 -17.00
N ALA A 263 26.11 8.71 -18.13
CA ALA A 263 26.44 9.47 -19.34
C ALA A 263 26.32 10.98 -19.11
N LEU A 264 25.29 11.44 -18.41
CA LEU A 264 25.12 12.85 -18.04
C LEU A 264 26.22 13.34 -17.10
N ILE A 265 26.61 12.54 -16.10
CA ILE A 265 27.71 12.87 -15.18
C ILE A 265 29.04 12.94 -15.95
N ARG A 266 29.32 11.97 -16.83
CA ARG A 266 30.53 11.97 -17.67
C ARG A 266 30.55 13.15 -18.62
N SER A 267 29.42 13.49 -19.24
CA SER A 267 29.30 14.65 -20.12
C SER A 267 29.57 15.94 -19.36
N ARG A 268 28.98 16.13 -18.17
CA ARG A 268 29.22 17.32 -17.33
C ARG A 268 30.67 17.41 -16.87
N ALA A 269 31.27 16.29 -16.45
CA ALA A 269 32.68 16.25 -16.07
C ALA A 269 33.60 16.60 -17.25
N LYS A 270 33.31 16.09 -18.46
CA LYS A 270 34.05 16.42 -19.69
C LYS A 270 33.94 17.91 -20.03
N THR A 271 32.74 18.48 -19.96
CA THR A 271 32.53 19.93 -20.18
C THR A 271 33.28 20.78 -19.16
N GLN A 272 33.30 20.38 -17.88
CA GLN A 272 34.05 21.09 -16.83
C GLN A 272 35.56 21.06 -17.11
N VAL A 273 36.12 19.90 -17.44
CA VAL A 273 37.56 19.78 -17.78
C VAL A 273 37.91 20.62 -19.02
N GLN A 274 37.05 20.67 -20.03
CA GLN A 274 37.25 21.52 -21.20
C GLN A 274 37.24 23.01 -20.83
N GLN A 275 36.33 23.45 -19.96
CA GLN A 275 36.32 24.83 -19.48
C GLN A 275 37.60 25.14 -18.68
N ASP A 276 37.97 24.27 -17.74
CA ASP A 276 39.15 24.45 -16.89
C ASP A 276 40.44 24.50 -17.73
N THR A 277 40.56 23.66 -18.77
CA THR A 277 41.71 23.69 -19.70
C THR A 277 41.75 24.96 -20.55
N VAL A 278 40.60 25.47 -21.01
CA VAL A 278 40.54 26.75 -21.74
C VAL A 278 40.94 27.92 -20.84
N TYR A 279 40.47 27.94 -19.58
CA TYR A 279 40.87 28.95 -18.61
C TYR A 279 42.36 28.87 -18.28
N ALA A 280 42.90 27.68 -18.02
CA ALA A 280 44.33 27.48 -17.76
C ALA A 280 45.20 27.88 -18.97
N LEU A 281 44.76 27.57 -20.19
CA LEU A 281 45.44 28.02 -21.41
C LEU A 281 45.35 29.55 -21.58
N ALA A 282 44.20 30.17 -21.30
CA ALA A 282 44.03 31.61 -21.39
C ALA A 282 44.91 32.36 -20.37
N GLU A 283 45.00 31.85 -19.14
CA GLU A 283 45.87 32.36 -18.08
C GLU A 283 47.35 32.21 -18.47
N PHE A 284 47.76 31.02 -18.93
CA PHE A 284 49.11 30.77 -19.43
C PHE A 284 49.47 31.69 -20.61
N LEU A 285 48.51 32.00 -21.49
CA LEU A 285 48.68 32.91 -22.62
C LEU A 285 48.79 34.39 -22.23
N GLN A 286 48.47 34.80 -21.00
CA GLN A 286 48.63 36.18 -20.51
C GLN A 286 50.02 36.50 -19.91
N GLU A 287 50.78 35.53 -19.39
CA GLU A 287 52.12 35.76 -18.79
C GLU A 287 53.27 36.09 -19.78
N LYS A 288 53.78 37.32 -19.83
CA LYS A 288 54.73 37.76 -20.88
C LYS A 288 56.08 37.02 -20.88
N ASP A 289 56.28 36.06 -21.80
CA ASP A 289 57.63 35.69 -22.27
C ASP A 289 57.67 35.03 -23.66
N GLN A 290 58.79 35.18 -24.38
CA GLN A 290 58.99 34.80 -25.79
C GLN A 290 58.97 33.27 -26.06
N MET A 291 58.99 32.43 -25.02
CA MET A 291 58.78 30.98 -25.12
C MET A 291 57.38 30.61 -25.67
N LYS A 292 56.43 31.55 -25.58
CA LYS A 292 55.03 31.37 -25.99
C LYS A 292 54.85 31.06 -27.46
N THR A 293 55.51 31.78 -28.35
CA THR A 293 55.28 31.62 -29.79
C THR A 293 55.70 30.24 -30.27
N ALA A 294 56.79 29.69 -29.73
CA ALA A 294 57.30 28.36 -30.09
C ALA A 294 56.42 27.22 -29.53
N ILE A 295 55.89 27.38 -28.30
CA ILE A 295 55.00 26.39 -27.68
C ILE A 295 53.61 26.43 -28.33
N ILE A 296 53.08 27.62 -28.60
CA ILE A 296 51.82 27.81 -29.34
C ILE A 296 51.93 27.17 -30.73
N LEU A 297 53.00 27.44 -31.48
CA LEU A 297 53.22 26.81 -32.80
C LEU A 297 53.28 25.27 -32.72
N ARG A 298 53.91 24.70 -31.68
CA ARG A 298 53.96 23.25 -31.48
C ARG A 298 52.61 22.64 -31.10
N ILE A 299 51.83 23.32 -30.27
CA ILE A 299 50.46 22.88 -29.90
C ILE A 299 49.55 22.94 -31.12
N PHE A 300 49.65 23.99 -31.94
CA PHE A 300 48.91 24.08 -33.20
C PHE A 300 49.32 23.00 -34.20
N GLN A 301 50.61 22.73 -34.38
CA GLN A 301 51.09 21.66 -35.27
C GLN A 301 50.65 20.26 -34.79
N ALA A 302 50.66 20.01 -33.47
CA ALA A 302 50.21 18.74 -32.91
C ALA A 302 48.69 18.55 -33.05
N LEU A 303 47.91 19.62 -32.92
CA LEU A 303 46.46 19.61 -33.13
C LEU A 303 46.10 19.46 -34.62
N GLU A 304 46.78 20.17 -35.53
CA GLU A 304 46.62 20.00 -36.98
C GLU A 304 46.91 18.55 -37.41
N ALA A 305 48.00 17.95 -36.90
CA ALA A 305 48.33 16.55 -37.15
C ALA A 305 47.27 15.58 -36.60
N ALA A 306 46.71 15.83 -35.42
CA ALA A 306 45.66 15.00 -34.83
C ALA A 306 44.31 15.12 -35.56
N THR A 307 44.03 16.27 -36.19
CA THR A 307 42.83 16.47 -37.03
C THR A 307 42.96 15.88 -38.43
N ALA A 308 44.17 15.68 -38.94
CA ALA A 308 44.40 15.03 -40.23
C ALA A 308 44.09 13.52 -40.17
N ASP A 309 44.22 12.88 -39.00
CA ASP A 309 44.01 11.44 -38.79
C ASP A 309 42.66 11.07 -38.13
N SER A 310 41.84 12.05 -37.71
CA SER A 310 40.55 11.78 -37.05
C SER A 310 39.38 12.54 -37.67
N SER A 311 38.35 11.82 -38.12
CA SER A 311 37.09 12.38 -38.66
C SER A 311 36.18 12.98 -37.57
N ASN A 312 36.73 13.53 -36.50
CA ASN A 312 35.97 14.00 -35.35
C ASN A 312 35.65 15.50 -35.48
N PRO A 313 34.38 15.90 -35.71
CA PRO A 313 33.99 17.28 -35.99
C PRO A 313 34.24 18.24 -34.81
N GLU A 314 34.36 17.73 -33.58
CA GLU A 314 34.65 18.55 -32.39
C GLU A 314 36.10 19.07 -32.37
N LEU A 315 37.07 18.26 -32.84
CA LEU A 315 38.47 18.67 -32.94
C LEU A 315 38.65 19.75 -34.01
N ILE A 316 37.89 19.67 -35.10
CA ILE A 316 37.85 20.68 -36.17
C ILE A 316 37.30 22.01 -35.63
N SER A 317 36.27 21.96 -34.78
CA SER A 317 35.70 23.16 -34.13
C SER A 317 36.70 23.83 -33.18
N MET A 318 37.41 23.05 -32.35
CA MET A 318 38.45 23.55 -31.45
C MET A 318 39.61 24.22 -32.20
N VAL A 319 40.07 23.62 -33.31
CA VAL A 319 41.11 24.20 -34.17
C VAL A 319 40.65 25.51 -34.80
N ASN A 320 39.39 25.60 -35.25
CA ASN A 320 38.82 26.83 -35.81
C ASN A 320 38.65 27.95 -34.76
N MET A 321 38.32 27.59 -33.51
CA MET A 321 38.22 28.56 -32.42
C MET A 321 39.60 29.11 -32.03
N LEU A 322 40.62 28.25 -32.03
CA LEU A 322 42.01 28.63 -31.74
C LEU A 322 42.66 29.40 -32.90
N SER A 323 42.37 29.08 -34.16
CA SER A 323 42.86 29.83 -35.33
C SER A 323 42.31 31.26 -35.37
N ASN A 324 41.08 31.46 -34.92
CA ASN A 324 40.48 32.79 -34.73
C ASN A 324 41.18 33.59 -33.62
N LEU A 325 41.61 32.93 -32.53
CA LEU A 325 42.40 33.57 -31.48
C LEU A 325 43.80 33.97 -31.98
N ARG A 326 44.47 33.15 -32.80
CA ARG A 326 45.76 33.49 -33.42
C ARG A 326 45.68 34.78 -34.24
N ARG A 327 44.56 34.98 -34.95
CA ARG A 327 44.30 36.18 -35.77
C ARG A 327 44.08 37.44 -34.94
N TRP A 328 43.76 37.30 -33.65
CA TRP A 328 43.61 38.42 -32.70
C TRP A 328 44.94 38.86 -32.07
N PHE A 329 45.95 37.99 -32.05
CA PHE A 329 47.27 38.25 -31.44
C PHE A 329 48.38 38.56 -32.46
N SER A 330 48.05 38.59 -33.76
CA SER A 330 48.92 39.02 -34.88
C SER A 330 48.57 40.42 -35.35
#